data_AF-A0A8X8WM29-F1
#
_entry.id   AF-A0A8X8WM29-F1
#
_cell.length_a   1.000
_cell.length_b   1.000
_cell.length_c   1.000
_cell.angle_alpha   90.00
_cell.angle_beta   90.00
_cell.angle_gamma   90.00
#
_symmetry.space_group_name_H-M   'P 1'
#
loop_
_entity.id
_entity.type
_entity.pdbx_description
1 polymer ?
#
loop_
_entity_poly.entity_id
_entity_poly.type
_entity_poly.pdbx_seq_one_letter_code
_entity_poly.pdbx_strand_id
1 'polypeptide(L)'
;MQDDTNDRLDKLTNRVGFEFELSKARKEVIDILSGIPDLTLVQQIDASEIIIDKVERVELFMRLPEASRLTYVMHVLEKHGHI
;
A
#
# COMPACT_ATOMS: atom_id res chain seq x y z
N MET A 1 -16.24 19.65 -32.13
CA MET A 1 -16.85 18.92 -31.00
C MET A 1 -16.39 17.46 -31.07
N GLN A 2 -15.12 17.20 -30.76
CA GLN A 2 -14.50 15.86 -30.67
C GLN A 2 -13.35 15.86 -29.65
N ASP A 3 -12.79 17.05 -29.34
CA ASP A 3 -11.72 17.27 -28.37
C ASP A 3 -12.12 16.94 -26.92
N ASP A 4 -13.32 17.36 -26.47
CA ASP A 4 -13.80 17.11 -25.10
C ASP A 4 -14.00 15.62 -24.75
N THR A 5 -14.31 14.79 -25.75
CA THR A 5 -14.52 13.35 -25.54
C THR A 5 -13.19 12.63 -25.32
N ASN A 6 -12.13 13.07 -26.00
CA ASN A 6 -10.81 12.45 -25.90
C ASN A 6 -10.10 12.83 -24.59
N ASP A 7 -10.22 14.10 -24.17
CA ASP A 7 -9.62 14.57 -22.91
C ASP A 7 -10.28 13.93 -21.67
N ARG A 8 -11.60 13.69 -21.73
CA ARG A 8 -12.31 12.92 -20.68
C ARG A 8 -11.91 11.45 -20.65
N LEU A 9 -11.70 10.83 -21.81
CA LEU A 9 -11.28 9.43 -21.89
C LEU A 9 -9.84 9.25 -21.40
N ASP A 10 -8.95 10.19 -21.71
CA ASP A 10 -7.56 10.21 -21.22
C ASP A 10 -7.49 10.38 -19.70
N LYS A 11 -8.24 11.34 -19.14
CA LYS A 11 -8.34 11.53 -17.68
C LYS A 11 -8.93 10.31 -16.97
N LEU A 12 -9.93 9.66 -17.58
CA LEU A 12 -10.55 8.45 -17.01
C LEU A 12 -9.61 7.25 -17.10
N THR A 13 -8.88 7.10 -18.21
CA THR A 13 -7.89 6.02 -18.42
C THR A 13 -6.71 6.16 -17.46
N ASN A 14 -6.19 7.37 -17.27
CA ASN A 14 -5.14 7.66 -16.30
C ASN A 14 -5.59 7.38 -14.87
N ARG A 15 -6.83 7.73 -14.52
CA ARG A 15 -7.41 7.43 -13.21
C ARG A 15 -7.61 5.93 -12.98
N VAL A 16 -8.16 5.21 -13.95
CA VAL A 16 -8.38 3.76 -13.85
C VAL A 16 -7.04 3.01 -13.79
N GLY A 17 -6.04 3.44 -14.56
CA GLY A 17 -4.68 2.91 -14.49
C GLY A 17 -4.05 3.10 -13.11
N PHE A 18 -4.21 4.30 -12.53
CA PHE A 18 -3.71 4.60 -11.18
C PHE A 18 -4.38 3.77 -10.09
N GLU A 19 -5.71 3.64 -10.10
CA GLU A 19 -6.44 2.82 -9.11
C GLU A 19 -6.10 1.33 -9.23
N PHE A 20 -5.84 0.85 -10.45
CA PHE A 20 -5.39 -0.52 -10.70
C PHE A 20 -3.97 -0.77 -10.18
N GLU A 21 -3.03 0.12 -10.47
CA GLU A 21 -1.64 0.07 -9.97
C GLU A 21 -1.61 0.11 -8.43
N LEU A 22 -2.42 0.98 -7.82
CA LEU A 22 -2.57 1.05 -6.37
C LEU A 22 -3.12 -0.26 -5.78
N SER A 23 -4.11 -0.87 -6.43
CA SER A 23 -4.66 -2.16 -5.97
C SER A 23 -3.62 -3.27 -6.05
N LYS A 24 -2.79 -3.28 -7.10
CA LYS A 24 -1.67 -4.20 -7.23
C LYS A 24 -0.62 -3.98 -6.13
N ALA A 25 -0.25 -2.72 -5.87
CA ALA A 25 0.69 -2.36 -4.82
C ALA A 25 0.18 -2.79 -3.44
N ARG A 26 -1.10 -2.53 -3.11
CA ARG A 26 -1.71 -2.99 -1.85
C ARG A 26 -1.63 -4.50 -1.68
N LYS A 27 -1.91 -5.27 -2.74
CA LYS A 27 -1.81 -6.73 -2.71
C LYS A 27 -0.38 -7.21 -2.43
N GLU A 28 0.60 -6.57 -3.06
CA GLU A 28 2.02 -6.90 -2.88
C GLU A 28 2.52 -6.52 -1.47
N VAL A 29 2.03 -5.42 -0.87
CA VAL A 29 2.31 -5.11 0.54
C VAL A 29 1.83 -6.24 1.46
N ILE A 30 0.59 -6.72 1.26
CA ILE A 30 0.02 -7.80 2.08
C ILE A 30 0.84 -9.10 1.93
N ASP A 31 1.28 -9.43 0.71
CA ASP A 31 2.11 -10.59 0.43
C ASP A 31 3.46 -10.50 1.17
N ILE A 32 4.12 -9.33 1.08
CA ILE A 32 5.38 -9.07 1.78
C ILE A 32 5.20 -9.18 3.30
N LEU A 33 4.14 -8.58 3.87
CA LEU A 33 3.87 -8.63 5.31
C LEU A 33 3.59 -10.05 5.80
N SER A 34 2.91 -10.86 4.98
CA SER A 34 2.63 -12.28 5.27
C SER A 34 3.90 -13.13 5.27
N GLY A 35 4.94 -12.70 4.55
CA GLY A 35 6.23 -13.36 4.48
C GLY A 35 7.19 -13.02 5.64
N ILE A 36 6.84 -12.10 6.54
CA ILE A 36 7.70 -11.69 7.66
C ILE A 36 7.51 -12.67 8.83
N PRO A 37 8.50 -13.52 9.16
CA PRO A 37 8.35 -14.56 10.19
C PRO A 37 8.24 -14.01 11.62
N ASP A 38 8.76 -12.80 11.87
CA ASP A 38 8.75 -12.14 13.18
C ASP A 38 7.40 -11.49 13.55
N LEU A 39 6.43 -11.45 12.63
CA LEU A 39 5.10 -10.86 12.90
C LEU A 39 4.07 -11.95 13.19
N THR A 40 3.33 -11.77 14.29
CA THR A 40 2.12 -12.57 14.55
C THR A 40 1.02 -12.26 13.53
N LEU A 41 0.10 -13.19 13.32
CA LEU A 41 -1.02 -13.02 12.38
C LEU A 41 -1.83 -11.74 12.66
N VAL A 42 -2.04 -11.39 13.94
CA VAL A 42 -2.75 -10.17 14.35
C VAL A 42 -1.97 -8.93 13.94
N GLN A 43 -0.67 -8.89 14.21
CA GLN A 43 0.20 -7.77 13.79
C GLN A 43 0.27 -7.63 12.27
N GLN A 44 0.25 -8.74 11.52
CA GLN A 44 0.19 -8.70 10.06
C GLN A 44 -1.11 -8.08 9.56
N ILE A 45 -2.25 -8.41 10.18
CA ILE A 45 -3.56 -7.83 9.84
C ILE A 45 -3.58 -6.34 10.16
N ASP A 46 -3.24 -5.97 11.41
CA ASP A 46 -3.24 -4.57 11.85
C ASP A 46 -2.30 -3.72 10.99
N ALA A 47 -1.07 -4.19 10.75
CA ALA A 47 -0.12 -3.48 9.91
C ALA A 47 -0.60 -3.35 8.47
N SER A 48 -1.22 -4.40 7.91
CA SER A 48 -1.79 -4.37 6.57
C SER A 48 -2.88 -3.31 6.48
N GLU A 49 -3.84 -3.31 7.40
CA GLU A 49 -4.93 -2.31 7.43
C GLU A 49 -4.38 -0.89 7.50
N ILE A 50 -3.40 -0.65 8.38
CA ILE A 50 -2.81 0.68 8.56
C ILE A 50 -2.01 1.15 7.34
N ILE A 51 -1.27 0.25 6.68
CA ILE A 51 -0.42 0.60 5.53
C ILE A 51 -1.27 0.80 4.27
N ILE A 52 -2.25 -0.07 4.00
CA ILE A 52 -3.09 0.03 2.78
C ILE A 52 -4.10 1.18 2.82
N ASP A 53 -4.42 1.68 4.01
CA ASP A 53 -5.31 2.83 4.25
C ASP A 53 -4.84 4.09 3.49
N LYS A 54 -3.52 4.33 3.43
CA LYS A 54 -2.95 5.50 2.76
C LYS A 54 -1.99 5.11 1.65
N VAL A 55 -2.21 5.67 0.45
CA VAL A 55 -1.32 5.50 -0.71
C VAL A 55 0.12 5.87 -0.36
N GLU A 56 0.33 6.97 0.36
CA GLU A 56 1.67 7.42 0.78
C GLU A 56 2.41 6.36 1.64
N ARG A 57 1.67 5.61 2.48
CA ARG A 57 2.24 4.55 3.32
C ARG A 57 2.59 3.32 2.50
N VAL A 58 1.74 2.96 1.54
CA VAL A 58 2.02 1.88 0.57
C VAL A 58 3.27 2.20 -0.23
N GLU A 59 3.35 3.40 -0.82
CA GLU A 59 4.51 3.82 -1.59
C GLU A 59 5.79 3.87 -0.75
N LEU A 60 5.71 4.41 0.47
CA LEU A 60 6.85 4.43 1.39
C LEU A 60 7.32 3.00 1.71
N PHE A 61 6.40 2.10 2.06
CA PHE A 61 6.72 0.71 2.36
C PHE A 61 7.38 -0.02 1.18
N MET A 62 6.88 0.20 -0.05
CA MET A 62 7.46 -0.36 -1.27
C MET A 62 8.87 0.14 -1.55
N ARG A 63 9.16 1.41 -1.24
CA ARG A 63 10.48 2.03 -1.43
C ARG A 63 11.50 1.63 -0.36
N LEU A 64 11.04 1.08 0.77
CA LEU A 64 11.94 0.64 1.84
C LEU A 64 12.68 -0.65 1.45
N PRO A 65 13.98 -0.73 1.78
CA PRO A 65 14.72 -1.99 1.67
C PRO A 65 14.12 -3.03 2.62
N GLU A 66 14.17 -4.29 2.23
CA GLU A 66 13.58 -5.40 2.98
C GLU A 66 14.00 -5.42 4.47
N ALA A 67 15.28 -5.15 4.74
CA ALA A 67 15.82 -5.07 6.09
C ALA A 67 15.17 -3.99 6.97
N SER A 68 14.61 -2.93 6.38
CA SER A 68 13.94 -1.84 7.11
C SER A 68 12.42 -1.99 7.18
N ARG A 69 11.83 -2.94 6.44
CA ARG A 69 10.37 -3.13 6.40
C ARG A 69 9.83 -3.59 7.74
N LEU A 70 10.50 -4.54 8.41
CA LEU A 70 10.10 -5.01 9.74
C LEU A 70 10.10 -3.86 10.76
N THR A 71 11.16 -3.05 10.80
CA THR A 71 11.25 -1.89 11.70
C THR A 71 10.15 -0.87 11.43
N TYR A 72 9.84 -0.61 10.16
CA TYR A 72 8.73 0.28 9.80
C TYR A 72 7.38 -0.28 10.28
N VAL A 73 7.14 -1.57 10.10
CA VAL A 73 5.90 -2.22 10.56
C VAL A 73 5.75 -2.14 12.06
N MET A 74 6.81 -2.45 12.82
CA MET A 74 6.82 -2.29 14.27
C MET A 74 6.50 -0.85 14.67
N HIS A 75 7.16 0.13 14.05
CA HIS A 75 6.91 1.55 14.32
C HIS A 75 5.45 1.97 14.03
N VAL A 76 4.87 1.44 12.95
CA VAL A 76 3.48 1.71 12.57
C VAL A 76 2.51 1.12 13.59
N LEU A 77 2.76 -0.10 14.07
CA LEU A 77 1.95 -0.78 15.09
C LEU A 77 2.05 -0.08 16.45
N GLU A 78 3.26 0.29 16.89
CA GLU A 78 3.49 1.07 18.13
C GLU A 78 2.70 2.38 18.09
N LYS A 79 2.74 3.09 16.96
CA LYS A 79 2.07 4.38 16.80
C LYS A 79 0.54 4.28 16.87
N HIS A 80 -0.04 3.15 16.48
CA HIS A 80 -1.48 2.93 16.52
C HIS A 80 -1.95 2.21 17.80
N GLY A 81 -1.03 1.92 18.73
CA GLY A 81 -1.36 1.33 20.04
C GLY A 81 -1.68 -0.17 20.00
N HIS A 82 -1.20 -0.87 18.96
CA HIS A 82 -1.42 -2.31 18.78
C HIS A 82 -0.31 -3.18 19.40
N ILE A 83 0.73 -2.58 20.00
CA ILE A 83 1.81 -3.21 20.76
C ILE A 83 2.30 -2.30 21.89
#